data_AF-A0A0R0M7R4-F1
#
_entry.id   AF-A0A0R0M7R4-F1
#
_cell.length_a   1.000
_cell.length_b   1.000
_cell.length_c   1.000
_cell.angle_alpha   90.00
_cell.angle_beta   90.00
_cell.angle_gamma   90.00
#
_symmetry.space_group_name_H-M   'P 1'
#
loop_
_entity.id
_entity.type
_entity.pdbx_description
1 polymer ?
#
loop_
_entity_poly.entity_id
_entity_poly.type
_entity_poly.pdbx_seq_one_letter_code
_entity_poly.pdbx_strand_id
1 'polypeptide(L)'
;MATYKVRLVNEKQGLDATIDCDEETSIVDAAAEADIELPVSCHAGSCSSCVGKIIEGEINQDDQNFLDDDQLSKKFALLCVTYPRSNCTIKTHQEANLV
;
A
#
# COMPACT_ATOMS: atom_id res chain seq x y z
N MET A 1 -1.24 -12.82 15.38
CA MET A 1 -0.45 -11.75 14.75
C MET A 1 0.50 -12.43 13.80
N ALA A 2 0.02 -12.67 12.58
CA ALA A 2 0.89 -13.07 11.49
C ALA A 2 1.52 -11.79 10.92
N THR A 3 2.84 -11.73 11.01
CA THR A 3 3.63 -10.64 10.43
C THR A 3 4.08 -11.03 9.03
N TYR A 4 3.90 -10.14 8.07
CA TYR A 4 4.27 -10.33 6.68
C TYR A 4 5.34 -9.33 6.26
N LYS A 5 6.19 -9.75 5.32
CA LYS A 5 7.21 -8.89 4.73
C LYS A 5 6.63 -8.11 3.57
N VAL A 6 6.57 -6.79 3.73
CA VAL A 6 6.10 -5.87 2.71
C VAL A 6 7.29 -5.14 2.15
N ARG A 7 7.56 -5.32 0.85
CA ARG A 7 8.62 -4.60 0.15
C ARG A 7 8.04 -3.37 -0.54
N LEU A 8 8.43 -2.19 -0.07
CA LEU A 8 8.05 -0.90 -0.64
C LEU A 8 9.09 -0.45 -1.65
N VAL A 9 8.66 -0.24 -2.89
CA VAL A 9 9.54 0.15 -3.99
C VAL A 9 9.06 1.45 -4.66
N ASN A 10 9.98 2.37 -4.91
CA ASN A 10 9.75 3.59 -5.68
C ASN A 10 11.00 3.98 -6.45
N GLU A 11 11.02 3.70 -7.74
CA GLU A 11 12.14 4.03 -8.64
C GLU A 11 12.38 5.53 -8.76
N LYS A 12 11.34 6.37 -8.64
CA LYS A 12 11.48 7.83 -8.76
C LYS A 12 12.17 8.46 -7.55
N GLN A 13 12.02 7.85 -6.38
CA GLN A 13 12.64 8.31 -5.14
C GLN A 13 13.84 7.46 -4.72
N GLY A 14 14.11 6.34 -5.40
CA GLY A 14 15.14 5.38 -5.01
C GLY A 14 14.79 4.61 -3.73
N LEU A 15 13.50 4.51 -3.38
CA LEU A 15 13.04 3.74 -2.22
C LEU A 15 13.01 2.25 -2.59
N ASP A 16 13.75 1.41 -1.88
CA ASP A 16 13.63 -0.05 -1.93
C ASP A 16 13.90 -0.58 -0.52
N ALA A 17 12.83 -0.73 0.25
CA ALA A 17 12.92 -1.14 1.64
C ALA A 17 11.90 -2.24 1.91
N THR A 18 12.30 -3.20 2.74
CA THR A 18 11.40 -4.25 3.21
C THR A 18 11.10 -4.03 4.68
N ILE A 19 9.82 -3.97 5.00
CA ILE A 19 9.32 -3.75 6.35
C ILE A 19 8.52 -4.98 6.81
N ASP A 20 8.45 -5.18 8.10
CA ASP A 20 7.61 -6.18 8.73
C ASP A 20 6.28 -5.52 9.12
N CYS A 21 5.17 -6.01 8.58
CA CYS A 21 3.83 -5.44 8.76
C CYS A 21 2.88 -6.54 9.24
N ASP A 22 2.15 -6.29 10.32
CA ASP A 22 1.18 -7.23 10.85
C ASP A 22 -0.12 -7.20 10.04
N GLU A 23 -0.85 -8.32 10.03
CA GLU A 23 -2.13 -8.43 9.33
C GLU A 23 -3.23 -7.49 9.87
N GLU A 24 -3.02 -6.93 11.08
CA GLU A 24 -3.90 -5.98 11.74
C GLU A 24 -3.45 -4.51 11.57
N THR A 25 -2.27 -4.28 10.98
CA THR A 25 -1.69 -2.94 10.79
C THR A 25 -1.76 -2.53 9.33
N SER A 26 -2.06 -1.26 9.06
CA SER A 26 -2.07 -0.75 7.69
C SER A 26 -0.64 -0.67 7.13
N ILE A 27 -0.50 -0.82 5.80
CA ILE A 27 0.82 -0.70 5.15
C ILE A 27 1.45 0.68 5.41
N VAL A 28 0.64 1.75 5.48
CA VAL A 28 1.13 3.11 5.75
C VAL A 28 1.66 3.25 7.18
N ASP A 29 0.93 2.72 8.16
CA ASP A 29 1.36 2.77 9.56
C ASP A 29 2.65 1.96 9.77
N ALA A 30 2.71 0.74 9.23
CA ALA A 30 3.92 -0.08 9.31
C ALA A 30 5.13 0.56 8.60
N ALA A 31 4.90 1.28 7.50
CA ALA A 31 5.95 2.06 6.85
C ALA A 31 6.43 3.20 7.74
N ALA A 32 5.52 3.93 8.37
CA ALA A 32 5.86 5.01 9.29
C ALA A 32 6.65 4.51 10.51
N GLU A 33 6.28 3.36 11.08
CA GLU A 33 7.05 2.72 12.17
C GLU A 33 8.46 2.31 11.73
N ALA A 34 8.65 2.01 10.45
CA ALA A 34 9.94 1.69 9.85
C ALA A 34 10.72 2.93 9.37
N ASP A 35 10.32 4.15 9.77
CA ASP A 35 10.91 5.43 9.37
C ASP A 35 10.79 5.71 7.86
N ILE A 36 9.78 5.13 7.20
CA ILE A 36 9.46 5.33 5.78
C ILE A 36 8.22 6.21 5.68
N GLU A 37 8.40 7.46 5.27
CA GLU A 37 7.29 8.36 4.99
C GLU A 37 6.62 8.01 3.66
N LEU A 38 5.35 7.59 3.74
CA LEU A 38 4.49 7.38 2.57
C LEU A 38 3.46 8.51 2.43
N PRO A 39 3.08 8.87 1.20
CA PRO A 39 2.12 9.93 0.94
C PRO A 39 0.74 9.46 1.43
N VAL A 40 0.15 10.22 2.33
CA VAL A 40 -1.18 9.95 2.87
C VAL A 40 -1.84 11.28 3.22
N SER A 41 -3.16 11.36 3.12
CA SER A 41 -3.89 12.60 3.40
C SER A 41 -5.20 12.36 4.16
N CYS A 42 -6.07 11.50 3.63
CA CYS A 42 -7.38 11.26 4.24
C CYS A 42 -7.36 10.20 5.36
N HIS A 43 -6.41 9.25 5.36
CA HIS A 43 -6.39 8.09 6.27
C HIS A 43 -7.72 7.30 6.35
N ALA A 44 -8.58 7.44 5.34
CA ALA A 44 -9.95 6.93 5.36
C ALA A 44 -10.33 6.22 4.05
N GLY A 45 -9.36 5.82 3.23
CA GLY A 45 -9.62 5.11 1.97
C GLY A 45 -10.47 5.90 0.95
N SER A 46 -10.53 7.23 1.09
CA SER A 46 -11.39 8.13 0.31
C SER A 46 -10.62 9.08 -0.61
N CYS A 47 -9.32 8.87 -0.79
CA CYS A 47 -8.43 9.73 -1.57
C CYS A 47 -7.36 8.92 -2.29
N SER A 48 -6.79 9.48 -3.36
CA SER A 48 -5.75 8.86 -4.19
C SER A 48 -4.32 8.99 -3.66
N SER A 49 -4.10 9.78 -2.61
CA SER A 49 -2.74 10.17 -2.19
C SER A 49 -1.89 8.99 -1.75
N CYS A 50 -2.52 7.99 -1.12
CA CYS A 50 -1.86 6.78 -0.66
C CYS A 50 -1.93 5.61 -1.64
N VAL A 51 -2.25 5.86 -2.92
CA VAL A 51 -2.34 4.77 -3.90
C VAL A 51 -0.96 4.14 -4.08
N GLY A 52 -0.95 2.81 -3.97
CA GLY A 52 0.13 1.94 -4.36
C GLY A 52 -0.34 0.97 -5.43
N LYS A 53 0.62 0.29 -6.04
CA LYS A 53 0.36 -0.81 -6.97
C LYS A 53 1.02 -2.08 -6.45
N ILE A 54 0.23 -3.11 -6.26
CA ILE A 54 0.70 -4.42 -5.83
C ILE A 54 1.40 -5.08 -7.02
N ILE A 55 2.68 -5.38 -6.85
CA ILE A 55 3.50 -6.10 -7.83
C ILE A 55 3.36 -7.60 -7.59
N GLU A 56 3.45 -8.02 -6.34
CA GLU A 56 3.33 -9.41 -5.92
C GLU A 56 2.70 -9.52 -4.53
N GLY A 57 2.13 -10.70 -4.25
CA GLY A 57 1.50 -11.03 -2.99
C GLY A 57 0.01 -10.72 -2.93
N GLU A 58 -0.56 -10.95 -1.74
CA GLU A 58 -1.98 -10.81 -1.45
C GLU A 58 -2.19 -9.77 -0.35
N ILE A 59 -3.21 -8.95 -0.56
CA ILE A 59 -3.60 -7.87 0.33
C ILE A 59 -5.11 -7.88 0.50
N ASN A 60 -5.57 -7.28 1.58
CA ASN A 60 -6.97 -7.00 1.82
C ASN A 60 -7.15 -5.48 1.89
N GLN A 61 -8.10 -4.95 1.12
CA GLN A 61 -8.46 -3.53 1.12
C GLN A 61 -9.99 -3.36 1.07
N ASP A 62 -10.75 -4.23 1.74
CA ASP A 62 -12.22 -4.17 1.77
C ASP A 62 -12.76 -2.83 2.29
N ASP A 63 -12.01 -2.15 3.16
CA ASP A 63 -12.34 -0.83 3.72
C ASP A 63 -12.12 0.35 2.74
N GLN A 64 -11.63 0.10 1.53
CA GLN A 64 -11.42 1.12 0.52
C GLN A 64 -12.74 1.53 -0.16
N ASN A 65 -12.93 2.82 -0.45
CA ASN A 65 -14.15 3.32 -1.11
C ASN A 65 -13.86 4.29 -2.28
N PHE A 66 -12.61 4.34 -2.76
CA PHE A 66 -12.19 5.30 -3.78
C PHE A 66 -11.89 4.64 -5.14
N LEU A 67 -11.33 3.43 -5.13
CA LEU A 67 -10.92 2.71 -6.33
C LEU A 67 -12.09 1.93 -6.94
N ASP A 68 -12.22 2.02 -8.26
CA ASP A 68 -13.17 1.23 -9.06
C ASP A 68 -12.62 -0.17 -9.41
N ASP A 69 -13.48 -1.10 -9.84
CA ASP A 69 -13.12 -2.47 -10.22
C ASP A 69 -11.98 -2.59 -11.23
N ASP A 70 -11.89 -1.66 -12.20
CA ASP A 70 -10.80 -1.66 -13.20
C ASP A 70 -9.44 -1.36 -12.54
N GLN A 71 -9.41 -0.44 -11.58
CA GLN A 71 -8.21 -0.07 -10.84
C GLN A 71 -7.78 -1.19 -9.89
N LEU A 72 -8.75 -1.82 -9.20
CA LEU A 72 -8.53 -3.02 -8.40
C LEU A 72 -7.97 -4.17 -9.26
N SER A 73 -8.52 -4.36 -10.47
CA SER A 73 -8.04 -5.35 -11.45
C SER A 73 -6.60 -5.07 -11.92
N LYS A 74 -6.26 -3.79 -12.08
CA LYS A 74 -4.88 -3.33 -12.36
C LYS A 74 -3.94 -3.42 -11.15
N LYS A 75 -4.40 -4.00 -10.04
CA LYS A 75 -3.66 -4.19 -8.78
C LYS A 75 -3.33 -2.88 -8.06
N PHE A 76 -4.14 -1.84 -8.23
CA PHE A 76 -4.03 -0.65 -7.39
C PHE A 76 -4.64 -0.91 -6.01
N ALA A 77 -4.05 -0.30 -4.98
CA ALA A 77 -4.51 -0.41 -3.62
C ALA A 77 -4.30 0.88 -2.82
N LEU A 78 -5.20 1.16 -1.88
CA LEU A 78 -5.07 2.30 -0.96
C LEU A 78 -4.31 1.88 0.30
N LEU A 79 -3.02 2.20 0.36
CA LEU A 79 -2.13 1.68 1.40
C LEU A 79 -2.55 2.08 2.84
N CYS A 80 -3.33 3.16 3.00
CA CYS A 80 -3.84 3.60 4.30
C CYS A 80 -4.94 2.71 4.90
N VAL A 81 -5.62 1.91 4.09
CA VAL A 81 -6.68 0.96 4.50
C VAL A 81 -6.42 -0.42 3.90
N THR A 82 -5.16 -0.70 3.60
CA THR A 82 -4.71 -1.99 3.07
C THR A 82 -3.97 -2.74 4.16
N TYR A 83 -4.30 -4.03 4.28
CA TYR A 83 -3.70 -4.96 5.22
C TYR A 83 -3.02 -6.10 4.44
N PRO A 84 -1.79 -6.48 4.78
CA PRO A 84 -1.12 -7.59 4.11
C PRO A 84 -1.77 -8.92 4.50
N ARG A 85 -1.97 -9.80 3.51
CA ARG A 85 -2.39 -11.20 3.73
C ARG A 85 -1.30 -12.21 3.40
N SER A 86 -0.25 -11.76 2.73
CA SER A 86 0.98 -12.52 2.50
C SER A 86 2.15 -11.56 2.27
N ASN A 87 3.35 -12.12 2.12
CA ASN A 87 4.52 -11.32 1.73
C ASN A 87 4.26 -10.68 0.37
N CYS A 88 4.31 -9.35 0.32
CA CYS A 88 3.90 -8.59 -0.86
C CYS A 88 4.93 -7.53 -1.24
N THR A 89 5.01 -7.23 -2.53
CA THR A 89 5.83 -6.15 -3.07
C THR A 89 4.92 -5.08 -3.64
N ILE A 90 5.11 -3.83 -3.21
CA ILE A 90 4.20 -2.72 -3.48
C ILE A 90 5.00 -1.56 -4.05
N LYS A 91 4.61 -1.09 -5.25
CA LYS A 91 5.06 0.19 -5.78
C LYS A 91 4.30 1.31 -5.10
N THR A 92 5.00 2.22 -4.43
CA THR A 92 4.40 3.37 -3.76
C THR A 92 4.29 4.57 -4.71
N HIS A 93 3.59 5.63 -4.29
CA HIS A 93 3.45 6.89 -5.05
C HIS A 93 2.87 6.70 -6.47
N GLN A 94 1.86 5.84 -6.60
CA GLN A 94 1.28 5.51 -7.90
C GLN A 94 0.10 6.42 -8.29
N GLU A 95 -0.11 7.53 -7.56
CA GLU A 95 -1.25 8.44 -7.78
C GLU A 95 -1.29 8.98 -9.22
N ALA A 96 -0.14 9.31 -9.81
CA ALA A 96 -0.07 9.78 -11.19
C ALA A 96 -0.37 8.69 -12.24
N ASN A 97 -0.38 7.41 -11.86
CA ASN A 97 -0.68 6.27 -12.73
C ASN A 97 -2.14 5.82 -12.63
N LEU A 98 -2.96 6.53 -11.86
CA LEU A 98 -4.38 6.29 -11.63
C LEU A 98 -5.22 6.88 -12.79
N VAL A 99 -4.84 6.53 -14.03
CA VAL A 99 -5.45 7.02 -15.29
C VAL A 99 -6.17 5.93 -16.06
#